data_AF-A0A7S7RVQ8-F1
#
_entry.id   AF-A0A7S7RVQ8-F1
#
_cell.length_a   1.000
_cell.length_b   1.000
_cell.length_c   1.000
_cell.angle_alpha   90.00
_cell.angle_beta   90.00
_cell.angle_gamma   90.00
#
_symmetry.space_group_name_H-M   'P 1'
#
loop_
_entity.id
_entity.type
_entity.pdbx_description
1 polymer ?
#
loop_
_entity_poly.entity_id
_entity_poly.type
_entity_poly.pdbx_seq_one_letter_code
_entity_poly.pdbx_strand_id
1 'polypeptide(L)'
;MWLLDSGTVLGAVRHGGFIPWDDDIDIAMPRADYDRFLELAAKGLPTGYSLHTFENTPGYAGFFAKVYKDGTRFETDETREAGCPQGIFVDVFCWDRAAFDPKELSDQIDNARKWQRLSYLYHSGIITVPHKGLLGAAERLGCQIAHGFVGLGVQDRSELLRSYEHSVIRDEDRLSNLVMNLSWTSWPPPFSGNSLPNFFCELRGL
;
A
#
# COMPACT_ATOMS: atom_id res chain seq x y z
N MET A 1 -16.18 3.00 -7.63
CA MET A 1 -15.34 2.92 -8.84
C MET A 1 -14.01 2.29 -8.47
N TRP A 2 -13.38 1.56 -9.38
CA TRP A 2 -12.05 0.97 -9.20
C TRP A 2 -11.24 1.11 -10.49
N LEU A 3 -9.92 1.07 -10.37
CA LEU A 3 -8.94 1.25 -11.44
C LEU A 3 -7.88 0.14 -11.37
N LEU A 4 -7.27 -0.21 -12.51
CA LEU A 4 -6.01 -0.95 -12.52
C LEU A 4 -4.86 0.01 -12.19
N ASP A 5 -3.83 -0.47 -11.51
CA ASP A 5 -2.68 0.35 -11.12
C ASP A 5 -1.33 -0.29 -11.52
N SER A 6 -0.25 0.48 -11.40
CA SER A 6 1.15 -0.01 -11.45
C SER A 6 1.49 -0.98 -12.60
N GLY A 7 2.07 -2.16 -12.30
CA GLY A 7 2.46 -3.16 -13.29
C GLY A 7 1.25 -3.76 -14.01
N THR A 8 0.12 -3.85 -13.30
CA THR A 8 -1.13 -4.42 -13.80
C THR A 8 -1.72 -3.60 -14.95
N VAL A 9 -1.80 -2.26 -14.82
CA VAL A 9 -2.30 -1.40 -15.92
C VAL A 9 -1.33 -1.39 -17.10
N LEU A 10 -0.02 -1.42 -16.85
CA LEU A 10 0.99 -1.52 -17.91
C LEU A 10 0.89 -2.84 -18.67
N GLY A 11 0.69 -3.95 -17.95
CA GLY A 11 0.45 -5.27 -18.53
C GLY A 11 -0.76 -5.27 -19.44
N ALA A 12 -1.90 -4.77 -18.94
CA ALA A 12 -3.15 -4.73 -19.70
C ALA A 12 -2.97 -3.99 -21.05
N VAL A 13 -2.28 -2.85 -21.05
CA VAL A 13 -2.04 -2.05 -22.25
C VAL A 13 -0.99 -2.68 -23.17
N ARG A 14 0.13 -3.18 -22.63
CA ARG A 14 1.29 -3.64 -23.42
C ARG A 14 1.15 -5.08 -23.91
N HIS A 15 0.60 -5.96 -23.08
CA HIS A 15 0.54 -7.41 -23.32
C HIS A 15 -0.88 -7.95 -23.45
N GLY A 16 -1.91 -7.11 -23.28
CA GLY A 16 -3.31 -7.55 -23.30
C GLY A 16 -3.67 -8.44 -22.10
N GLY A 17 -2.92 -8.36 -21.01
CA GLY A 17 -3.02 -9.23 -19.84
C GLY A 17 -1.85 -9.01 -18.89
N PHE A 18 -1.45 -10.03 -18.14
CA PHE A 18 -0.31 -9.91 -17.23
C PHE A 18 1.01 -9.64 -17.96
N ILE A 19 1.90 -8.92 -17.30
CA ILE A 19 3.32 -8.95 -17.68
C ILE A 19 3.82 -10.39 -17.40
N PRO A 20 4.52 -11.06 -18.34
CA PRO A 20 4.85 -12.49 -18.18
C PRO A 20 5.71 -12.86 -16.97
N TRP A 21 6.29 -11.87 -16.29
CA TRP A 21 7.14 -12.03 -15.12
C TRP A 21 6.62 -11.28 -13.89
N ASP A 22 5.42 -10.68 -13.96
CA ASP A 22 4.73 -10.16 -12.77
C ASP A 22 4.16 -11.30 -11.94
N ASP A 23 4.11 -11.09 -10.63
CA ASP A 23 3.58 -12.03 -9.65
C ASP A 23 2.45 -11.45 -8.78
N ASP A 24 2.03 -10.21 -9.03
CA ASP A 24 0.96 -9.51 -8.31
C ASP A 24 -0.11 -8.90 -9.23
N ILE A 25 -1.21 -8.46 -8.60
CA ILE A 25 -2.30 -7.70 -9.21
C ILE A 25 -2.54 -6.48 -8.35
N ASP A 26 -2.49 -5.30 -8.97
CA ASP A 26 -2.72 -4.02 -8.32
C ASP A 26 -4.03 -3.40 -8.80
N ILE A 27 -4.95 -3.16 -7.87
CA ILE A 27 -6.11 -2.32 -8.09
C ILE A 27 -6.08 -1.13 -7.15
N ALA A 28 -6.66 -0.02 -7.59
CA ALA A 28 -6.80 1.18 -6.80
C ALA A 28 -8.26 1.66 -6.75
N MET A 29 -8.63 2.25 -5.62
CA MET A 29 -9.96 2.84 -5.44
C MET A 29 -9.81 4.23 -4.78
N PRO A 30 -10.62 5.24 -5.19
CA PRO A 30 -10.74 6.47 -4.41
C PRO A 30 -11.18 6.16 -2.97
N ARG A 31 -10.72 6.95 -1.99
CA ARG A 31 -11.01 6.75 -0.55
C ARG A 31 -12.44 6.29 -0.22
N ALA A 32 -13.45 6.99 -0.74
CA ALA A 32 -14.85 6.64 -0.45
C ALA A 32 -15.24 5.25 -0.95
N ASP A 33 -14.73 4.84 -2.12
CA ASP A 33 -14.96 3.51 -2.67
C ASP A 33 -14.11 2.44 -1.98
N TYR A 34 -12.89 2.78 -1.59
CA TYR A 34 -12.00 1.91 -0.81
C TYR A 34 -12.61 1.57 0.56
N ASP A 35 -13.06 2.58 1.30
CA ASP A 35 -13.69 2.38 2.63
C ASP A 35 -14.96 1.53 2.48
N ARG A 36 -15.79 1.79 1.46
CA ARG A 36 -16.96 0.95 1.13
C ARG A 36 -16.56 -0.49 0.77
N PHE A 37 -15.47 -0.67 0.03
CA PHE A 37 -14.95 -1.99 -0.31
C PHE A 37 -14.56 -2.77 0.94
N LEU A 38 -13.85 -2.15 1.90
CA LEU A 38 -13.45 -2.81 3.15
C LEU A 38 -14.66 -3.34 3.92
N GLU A 39 -15.73 -2.54 4.04
CA GLU A 39 -16.97 -2.94 4.71
C GLU A 39 -17.64 -4.14 4.05
N LEU A 40 -17.70 -4.14 2.71
CA LEU A 40 -18.30 -5.22 1.93
C LEU A 40 -17.43 -6.48 1.95
N ALA A 41 -16.12 -6.34 1.74
CA ALA A 41 -15.18 -7.45 1.66
C ALA A 41 -15.02 -8.18 3.00
N ALA A 42 -15.15 -7.47 4.13
CA ALA A 42 -15.10 -8.09 5.46
C ALA A 42 -16.17 -9.18 5.68
N LYS A 43 -17.26 -9.19 4.89
CA LYS A 43 -18.38 -10.14 5.03
C LYS A 43 -18.81 -10.82 3.73
N GLY A 44 -18.40 -10.28 2.58
CA GLY A 44 -18.94 -10.62 1.27
C GLY A 44 -17.95 -11.28 0.31
N LEU A 45 -16.73 -11.57 0.76
CA LEU A 45 -15.77 -12.31 -0.08
C LEU A 45 -16.26 -13.76 -0.30
N PRO A 46 -16.06 -14.32 -1.51
CA PRO A 46 -16.36 -15.73 -1.78
C PRO A 46 -15.57 -16.67 -0.86
N THR A 47 -16.08 -17.87 -0.64
CA THR A 47 -15.36 -18.91 0.11
C THR A 47 -13.98 -19.18 -0.50
N GLY A 48 -12.95 -19.23 0.35
CA GLY A 48 -11.56 -19.39 -0.07
C GLY A 48 -10.82 -18.08 -0.31
N TYR A 49 -11.43 -16.95 0.07
CA TYR A 49 -10.79 -15.63 0.05
C TYR A 49 -11.01 -14.89 1.37
N SER A 50 -9.99 -14.15 1.78
CA SER A 50 -10.00 -13.37 3.03
C SER A 50 -9.42 -11.98 2.83
N LEU A 51 -10.02 -10.99 3.52
CA LEU A 51 -9.55 -9.61 3.53
C LEU A 51 -8.45 -9.46 4.58
N HIS A 52 -7.33 -8.87 4.19
CA HIS A 52 -6.20 -8.58 5.06
C HIS A 52 -5.88 -7.08 5.05
N THR A 53 -5.87 -6.49 6.23
CA THR A 53 -5.51 -5.09 6.48
C THR A 53 -4.55 -5.01 7.66
N PHE A 54 -4.07 -3.80 7.94
CA PHE A 54 -3.28 -3.54 9.14
C PHE A 54 -4.05 -3.97 10.41
N GLU A 55 -5.31 -3.60 10.51
CA GLU A 55 -6.11 -3.79 11.73
C GLU A 55 -6.41 -5.25 12.03
N ASN A 56 -6.62 -6.07 11.00
CA ASN A 56 -7.10 -7.44 11.18
C ASN A 56 -6.00 -8.52 11.10
N THR A 57 -4.78 -8.15 10.70
CA THR A 57 -3.68 -9.11 10.47
C THR A 57 -2.43 -8.72 11.27
N PRO A 58 -2.14 -9.40 12.41
CA PRO A 58 -1.07 -9.03 13.36
C PRO A 58 0.35 -8.86 12.81
N GLY A 59 0.69 -9.47 11.68
CA GLY A 59 1.99 -9.29 11.00
C GLY A 59 1.97 -8.39 9.77
N TYR A 60 0.80 -7.89 9.37
CA TYR A 60 0.66 -7.11 8.13
C TYR A 60 1.09 -5.66 8.34
N ALA A 61 2.15 -5.24 7.64
CA ALA A 61 2.78 -3.94 7.83
C ALA A 61 2.25 -2.81 6.93
N GLY A 62 1.54 -3.15 5.83
CA GLY A 62 1.03 -2.17 4.88
C GLY A 62 -0.16 -1.38 5.44
N PHE A 63 -0.36 -0.14 4.96
CA PHE A 63 -1.54 0.69 5.24
C PHE A 63 -2.53 0.70 4.07
N PHE A 64 -2.59 -0.42 3.36
CA PHE A 64 -3.51 -0.71 2.25
C PHE A 64 -4.00 -2.15 2.41
N ALA A 65 -5.05 -2.54 1.71
CA ALA A 65 -5.65 -3.86 1.87
C ALA A 65 -5.06 -4.86 0.86
N LYS A 66 -5.09 -6.14 1.24
CA LYS A 66 -4.91 -7.26 0.33
C LYS A 66 -6.10 -8.21 0.44
N VAL A 67 -6.45 -8.87 -0.65
CA VAL A 67 -7.34 -10.03 -0.62
C VAL A 67 -6.51 -11.26 -0.88
N TYR A 68 -6.47 -12.19 0.07
CA TYR A 68 -5.71 -13.44 -0.07
C TYR A 68 -6.60 -14.54 -0.64
N LYS A 69 -5.97 -15.47 -1.37
CA LYS A 69 -6.51 -16.79 -1.65
C LYS A 69 -6.11 -17.74 -0.52
N ASP A 70 -7.10 -18.21 0.23
CA ASP A 70 -6.89 -19.05 1.40
C ASP A 70 -6.20 -20.37 1.04
N GLY A 71 -5.42 -20.90 1.99
CA GLY A 71 -4.70 -22.16 1.83
C GLY A 71 -3.50 -22.10 0.88
N THR A 72 -3.11 -20.91 0.43
CA THR A 72 -1.89 -20.69 -0.36
C THR A 72 -0.81 -20.01 0.47
N ARG A 73 0.44 -20.00 -0.03
CA ARG A 73 1.56 -19.28 0.57
C ARG A 73 2.32 -18.53 -0.51
N PHE A 74 2.55 -17.24 -0.27
CA PHE A 74 3.35 -16.34 -1.08
C PHE A 74 4.10 -15.40 -0.12
N GLU A 75 5.19 -15.91 0.44
CA GLU A 75 5.88 -15.29 1.58
C GLU A 75 7.30 -14.88 1.18
N THR A 76 7.69 -13.66 1.54
CA THR A 76 9.09 -13.21 1.55
C THR A 76 9.71 -13.42 2.94
N ASP A 77 11.05 -13.31 3.06
CA ASP A 77 11.71 -13.39 4.37
C ASP A 77 11.18 -12.32 5.34
N GLU A 78 10.85 -11.13 4.83
CA GLU A 78 10.27 -10.03 5.61
C GLU A 78 8.89 -10.39 6.16
N THR A 79 7.99 -10.91 5.32
CA THR A 79 6.65 -11.33 5.76
C THR A 79 6.69 -12.50 6.75
N ARG A 80 7.67 -13.40 6.60
CA ARG A 80 7.88 -14.53 7.52
C ARG A 80 8.35 -14.06 8.89
N GLU A 81 9.31 -13.14 8.93
CA GLU A 81 9.78 -12.55 10.20
C GLU A 81 8.66 -11.77 10.90
N ALA A 82 7.88 -11.01 10.12
CA ALA A 82 6.72 -10.29 10.63
C ALA A 82 5.60 -11.19 11.16
N GLY A 83 5.68 -12.50 10.97
CA GLY A 83 4.60 -13.44 11.32
C GLY A 83 3.34 -13.21 10.48
N CYS A 84 3.49 -12.71 9.25
CA CYS A 84 2.41 -12.52 8.29
C CYS A 84 2.34 -13.73 7.35
N PRO A 85 1.38 -14.66 7.52
CA PRO A 85 1.23 -15.82 6.65
C PRO A 85 0.58 -15.41 5.32
N GLN A 86 1.33 -14.67 4.50
CA GLN A 86 0.84 -14.10 3.26
C GLN A 86 0.50 -15.20 2.25
N GLY A 87 -0.73 -15.17 1.72
CA GLY A 87 -1.17 -16.03 0.60
C GLY A 87 -0.97 -15.33 -0.75
N ILE A 88 -1.28 -16.01 -1.85
CA ILE A 88 -1.41 -15.36 -3.16
C ILE A 88 -2.49 -14.28 -3.04
N PHE A 89 -2.21 -13.08 -3.55
CA PHE A 89 -2.98 -11.89 -3.20
C PHE A 89 -3.37 -11.02 -4.39
N VAL A 90 -4.33 -10.13 -4.14
CA VAL A 90 -4.59 -8.92 -4.92
C VAL A 90 -4.37 -7.72 -4.01
N ASP A 91 -3.59 -6.74 -4.47
CA ASP A 91 -3.36 -5.49 -3.77
C ASP A 91 -4.46 -4.50 -4.08
N VAL A 92 -5.04 -3.95 -3.01
CA VAL A 92 -6.11 -2.96 -3.08
C VAL A 92 -5.58 -1.68 -2.44
N PHE A 93 -5.15 -0.76 -3.29
CA PHE A 93 -4.65 0.53 -2.88
C PHE A 93 -5.76 1.56 -2.73
N CYS A 94 -5.52 2.50 -1.81
CA CYS A 94 -6.36 3.67 -1.66
C CYS A 94 -5.71 4.88 -2.32
N TRP A 95 -6.46 5.54 -3.20
CA TRP A 95 -6.15 6.86 -3.70
C TRP A 95 -6.85 7.89 -2.83
N ASP A 96 -6.05 8.59 -2.03
CA ASP A 96 -6.48 9.67 -1.16
C ASP A 96 -6.59 10.99 -1.93
N ARG A 97 -7.20 12.00 -1.31
CA ARG A 97 -7.24 13.35 -1.86
C ARG A 97 -5.88 14.02 -1.67
N ALA A 98 -5.39 14.68 -2.72
CA ALA A 98 -4.21 15.52 -2.63
C ALA A 98 -4.57 16.84 -1.95
N ALA A 99 -3.73 17.31 -1.02
CA ALA A 99 -3.82 18.67 -0.53
C ALA A 99 -3.64 19.67 -1.68
N PHE A 100 -4.39 20.78 -1.64
CA PHE A 100 -4.31 21.82 -2.67
C PHE A 100 -3.03 22.65 -2.56
N ASP A 101 -2.62 22.96 -1.32
CA ASP A 101 -1.40 23.72 -1.08
C ASP A 101 -0.16 22.81 -1.25
N PRO A 102 0.85 23.22 -2.03
CA PRO A 102 2.04 22.40 -2.27
C PRO A 102 2.81 22.02 -1.00
N LYS A 103 2.82 22.88 0.03
CA LYS A 103 3.48 22.57 1.29
C LYS A 103 2.67 21.55 2.07
N GLU A 104 1.35 21.72 2.16
CA GLU A 104 0.47 20.72 2.79
C GLU A 104 0.54 19.36 2.10
N LEU A 105 0.66 19.34 0.77
CA LEU A 105 0.86 18.12 0.00
C LEU A 105 2.20 17.45 0.32
N SER A 106 3.27 18.23 0.45
CA SER A 106 4.57 17.70 0.89
C SER A 106 4.47 17.09 2.28
N ASP A 107 3.85 17.81 3.23
CA ASP A 107 3.68 17.35 4.60
C ASP A 107 2.82 16.07 4.66
N GLN A 108 1.77 15.98 3.84
CA GLN A 108 0.93 14.79 3.65
C GLN A 108 1.77 13.57 3.22
N ILE A 109 2.52 13.72 2.12
CA ILE A 109 3.34 12.65 1.54
C ILE A 109 4.46 12.23 2.49
N ASP A 110 5.11 13.18 3.15
CA ASP A 110 6.21 12.92 4.08
C ASP A 110 5.73 12.20 5.34
N ASN A 111 4.55 12.56 5.86
CA ASN A 111 3.91 11.84 6.96
C ASN A 111 3.59 10.39 6.56
N ALA A 112 2.94 10.20 5.42
CA ALA A 112 2.60 8.86 4.90
C ALA A 112 3.85 7.98 4.75
N ARG A 113 4.88 8.49 4.08
CA ARG A 113 6.18 7.81 3.87
C ARG A 113 6.84 7.44 5.19
N LYS A 114 6.91 8.38 6.12
CA LYS A 114 7.56 8.18 7.42
C LYS A 114 6.90 7.03 8.17
N TRP A 115 5.58 7.10 8.35
CA TRP A 115 4.87 6.11 9.17
C TRP A 115 4.77 4.75 8.50
N GLN A 116 4.66 4.71 7.17
CA GLN A 116 4.70 3.44 6.47
C GLN A 116 6.07 2.76 6.58
N ARG A 117 7.18 3.51 6.44
CA ARG A 117 8.54 2.96 6.66
C ARG A 117 8.74 2.49 8.10
N LEU A 118 8.27 3.26 9.08
CA LEU A 118 8.29 2.86 10.48
C LEU A 118 7.45 1.61 10.72
N SER A 119 6.32 1.45 10.05
CA SER A 119 5.51 0.24 10.12
C SER A 119 6.26 -0.98 9.59
N TYR A 120 6.85 -0.90 8.40
CA TYR A 120 7.68 -2.00 7.88
C TYR A 120 8.81 -2.37 8.84
N LEU A 121 9.51 -1.35 9.35
CA LEU A 121 10.61 -1.55 10.30
C LEU A 121 10.15 -2.07 11.66
N TYR A 122 8.94 -1.72 12.11
CA TYR A 122 8.36 -2.27 13.34
C TYR A 122 8.08 -3.77 13.19
N HIS A 123 7.59 -4.20 12.02
CA HIS A 123 7.20 -5.59 11.80
C HIS A 123 8.38 -6.49 11.42
N SER A 124 9.43 -5.98 10.78
CA SER A 124 10.56 -6.79 10.33
C SER A 124 11.88 -6.01 10.36
N GLY A 125 12.93 -6.65 10.91
CA GLY A 125 14.31 -6.14 10.88
C GLY A 125 15.10 -6.66 9.67
N ILE A 126 14.61 -7.73 9.04
CA ILE A 126 15.00 -8.19 7.72
C ILE A 126 14.31 -7.27 6.73
N ILE A 127 14.98 -6.25 6.25
CA ILE A 127 14.47 -5.39 5.17
C ILE A 127 15.39 -5.57 3.97
N THR A 128 14.81 -5.67 2.77
CA THR A 128 15.58 -5.60 1.53
C THR A 128 16.27 -4.23 1.42
N VAL A 129 17.59 -4.24 1.47
CA VAL A 129 18.45 -3.05 1.36
C VAL A 129 18.96 -2.87 -0.08
N PRO A 130 19.20 -1.63 -0.54
CA PRO A 130 19.57 -1.35 -1.91
C PRO A 130 21.00 -1.81 -2.25
N HIS A 131 21.93 -1.79 -1.28
CA HIS A 131 23.33 -2.11 -1.55
C HIS A 131 23.67 -3.58 -1.27
N LYS A 132 24.71 -4.07 -1.93
CA LYS A 132 25.29 -5.41 -1.74
C LYS A 132 26.65 -5.31 -1.05
N GLY A 133 27.22 -6.45 -0.66
CA GLY A 133 28.54 -6.51 -0.03
C GLY A 133 28.58 -5.88 1.36
N LEU A 134 29.70 -5.26 1.73
CA LEU A 134 29.92 -4.69 3.07
C LEU A 134 28.93 -3.56 3.40
N LEU A 135 28.62 -2.70 2.44
CA LEU A 135 27.67 -1.61 2.64
C LEU A 135 26.27 -2.17 2.92
N GLY A 136 25.82 -3.14 2.12
CA GLY A 136 24.55 -3.82 2.36
C GLY A 136 24.51 -4.56 3.70
N ALA A 137 25.62 -5.16 4.14
CA ALA A 137 25.70 -5.79 5.45
C ALA A 137 25.55 -4.77 6.60
N ALA A 138 26.18 -3.60 6.47
CA ALA A 138 26.04 -2.51 7.42
C ALA A 138 24.61 -1.95 7.45
N GLU A 139 23.97 -1.79 6.28
CA GLU A 139 22.57 -1.35 6.19
C GLU A 139 21.61 -2.34 6.86
N ARG A 140 21.78 -3.65 6.62
CA ARG A 140 20.97 -4.69 7.28
C ARG A 140 21.13 -4.67 8.80
N LEU A 141 22.36 -4.53 9.29
CA LEU A 141 22.61 -4.39 10.72
C LEU A 141 21.94 -3.12 11.27
N GLY A 142 22.01 -2.01 10.52
CA GLY A 142 21.30 -0.77 10.84
C GLY A 142 19.79 -0.97 10.95
N CYS A 143 19.17 -1.67 9.99
CA CYS A 143 17.75 -2.03 10.02
C CYS A 143 17.40 -2.91 11.23
N GLN A 144 18.21 -3.91 11.56
CA GLN A 144 17.99 -4.77 12.73
C GLN A 144 18.05 -3.99 14.05
N ILE A 145 19.03 -3.09 14.18
CA ILE A 145 19.15 -2.22 15.35
C ILE A 145 17.95 -1.28 15.43
N ALA A 146 17.59 -0.66 14.30
CA ALA A 146 16.47 0.27 14.24
C ALA A 146 15.12 -0.44 14.52
N HIS A 147 14.92 -1.66 14.02
CA HIS A 147 13.78 -2.51 14.36
C HIS A 147 13.66 -2.71 15.88
N GLY A 148 14.78 -3.05 16.55
CA GLY A 148 14.82 -3.16 18.01
C GLY A 148 14.42 -1.86 18.72
N PHE A 149 14.94 -0.70 18.29
CA PHE A 149 14.57 0.59 18.89
C PHE A 149 13.10 0.98 18.63
N VAL A 150 12.58 0.73 17.42
CA VAL A 150 11.19 1.00 17.09
C VAL A 150 10.28 0.09 17.92
N GLY A 151 10.62 -1.18 18.11
CA GLY A 151 9.89 -2.10 18.99
C GLY A 151 9.91 -1.71 20.48
N LEU A 152 10.97 -1.01 20.94
CA LEU A 152 10.99 -0.44 22.29
C LEU A 152 10.11 0.82 22.40
N GLY A 153 10.06 1.63 21.36
CA GLY A 153 9.33 2.91 21.35
C GLY A 153 7.84 2.78 21.04
N VAL A 154 7.43 1.78 20.27
CA VAL A 154 6.04 1.55 19.83
C VAL A 154 5.51 0.31 20.57
N GLN A 155 4.67 0.54 21.57
CA GLN A 155 4.09 -0.56 22.38
C GLN A 155 2.80 -1.11 21.76
N ASP A 156 2.08 -0.28 21.00
CA ASP A 156 0.86 -0.65 20.29
C ASP A 156 1.00 -0.27 18.81
N ARG A 157 0.93 -1.27 17.92
CA ARG A 157 0.97 -1.06 16.48
C ARG A 157 -0.12 -0.10 15.98
N SER A 158 -1.24 0.03 16.69
CA SER A 158 -2.31 0.98 16.34
C SER A 158 -1.82 2.44 16.33
N GLU A 159 -0.75 2.77 17.08
CA GLU A 159 -0.10 4.08 17.05
C GLU A 159 0.48 4.42 15.68
N LEU A 160 1.01 3.42 14.97
CA LEU A 160 1.56 3.59 13.62
C LEU A 160 0.44 3.96 12.65
N LEU A 161 -0.67 3.24 12.70
CA LEU A 161 -1.84 3.52 11.86
C LEU A 161 -2.44 4.88 12.18
N ARG A 162 -2.68 5.20 13.46
CA ARG A 162 -3.20 6.52 13.87
C ARG A 162 -2.32 7.67 13.37
N SER A 163 -1.01 7.49 13.41
CA SER A 163 -0.08 8.51 12.93
C SER A 163 -0.03 8.59 11.41
N TYR A 164 -0.16 7.47 10.70
CA TYR A 164 -0.33 7.44 9.25
C TYR A 164 -1.62 8.16 8.82
N GLU A 165 -2.74 7.96 9.51
CA GLU A 165 -4.04 8.57 9.20
C GLU A 165 -4.03 10.11 9.19
N HIS A 166 -3.05 10.75 9.84
CA HIS A 166 -2.85 12.21 9.70
C HIS A 166 -2.47 12.65 8.26
N SER A 167 -2.08 11.71 7.38
CA SER A 167 -1.88 11.96 5.95
C SER A 167 -3.15 11.79 5.11
N VAL A 168 -4.28 11.38 5.71
CA VAL A 168 -5.51 11.11 4.98
C VAL A 168 -6.42 12.34 5.04
N ILE A 169 -6.69 12.93 3.88
CA ILE A 169 -7.63 14.05 3.73
C ILE A 169 -9.00 13.50 3.34
N ARG A 170 -9.97 13.60 4.25
CA ARG A 170 -11.33 13.04 4.10
C ARG A 170 -12.39 14.04 3.65
N ASP A 171 -12.05 15.32 3.50
CA ASP A 171 -13.00 16.38 3.13
C ASP A 171 -13.59 16.15 1.72
N GLU A 172 -14.92 16.05 1.63
CA GLU A 172 -15.65 15.67 0.42
C GLU A 172 -15.95 16.85 -0.53
N ASP A 173 -15.92 18.08 -0.02
CA ASP A 173 -16.57 19.24 -0.66
C ASP A 173 -15.79 19.87 -1.83
N ARG A 174 -14.63 19.30 -2.19
CA ARG A 174 -13.84 19.73 -3.35
C ARG A 174 -13.22 18.54 -4.05
N LEU A 175 -13.73 18.18 -5.22
CA LEU A 175 -13.03 17.26 -6.13
C LEU A 175 -11.67 17.87 -6.49
N SER A 176 -10.61 17.38 -5.83
CA SER A 176 -9.22 17.65 -6.18
C SER A 176 -8.62 16.43 -6.90
N ASN A 177 -7.36 16.55 -7.31
CA ASN A 177 -6.59 15.44 -7.84
C ASN A 177 -6.40 14.34 -6.79
N LEU A 178 -6.28 13.09 -7.24
CA LEU A 178 -6.03 11.94 -6.39
C LEU A 178 -4.52 11.73 -6.20
N VAL A 179 -4.12 11.32 -4.99
CA VAL A 179 -2.74 10.96 -4.64
C VAL A 179 -2.73 9.59 -3.96
N MET A 180 -1.73 8.78 -4.27
CA MET A 180 -1.49 7.54 -3.55
C MET A 180 -0.43 7.80 -2.46
N ASN A 181 -0.89 7.76 -1.21
CA ASN A 181 -0.11 8.01 0.00
C ASN A 181 0.79 6.82 0.40
N LEU A 182 1.62 6.31 -0.53
CA LEU A 182 2.51 5.18 -0.25
C LEU A 182 3.98 5.56 -0.28
N SER A 183 4.81 4.80 0.43
CA SER A 183 6.22 5.10 0.62
C SER A 183 7.07 4.99 -0.65
N TRP A 184 6.53 4.33 -1.68
CA TRP A 184 7.22 3.94 -2.91
C TRP A 184 6.78 4.78 -4.12
N THR A 185 5.75 5.60 -3.99
CA THR A 185 5.31 6.51 -5.06
C THR A 185 6.26 7.71 -5.07
N SER A 186 7.31 7.62 -5.89
CA SER A 186 8.25 8.73 -6.15
C SER A 186 7.74 9.71 -7.21
N TRP A 187 6.51 9.52 -7.69
CA TRP A 187 5.90 10.35 -8.72
C TRP A 187 5.37 11.67 -8.11
N PRO A 188 5.75 12.87 -8.58
CA PRO A 188 4.98 14.08 -8.27
C PRO A 188 3.54 13.84 -8.74
N PRO A 189 2.49 14.25 -8.00
CA PRO A 189 1.11 13.92 -8.38
C PRO A 189 0.89 14.26 -9.86
N PRO A 190 0.43 13.31 -10.70
CA PRO A 190 0.48 13.47 -12.15
C PRO A 190 -0.42 14.58 -12.70
N PHE A 191 -1.14 15.32 -11.85
CA PHE A 191 -2.16 16.26 -12.28
C PHE A 191 -2.09 17.53 -11.45
N SER A 192 -1.55 18.60 -12.05
CA SER A 192 -1.71 19.99 -11.59
C SER A 192 -2.64 20.79 -12.52
N GLY A 193 -3.48 20.09 -13.30
CA GLY A 193 -4.46 20.68 -14.21
C GLY A 193 -5.82 20.01 -14.08
N ASN A 194 -6.90 20.78 -14.24
CA ASN A 194 -8.33 20.39 -14.16
C ASN A 194 -8.79 19.40 -15.25
N SER A 195 -7.95 18.46 -15.65
CA SER A 195 -8.27 17.43 -16.63
C SER A 195 -7.73 16.12 -16.11
N LEU A 196 -8.60 15.32 -15.50
CA LEU A 196 -8.46 13.87 -15.53
C LEU A 196 -8.37 13.48 -17.01
N PRO A 197 -7.22 13.01 -17.53
CA PRO A 197 -7.21 12.44 -18.86
C PRO A 197 -8.12 11.21 -18.81
N ASN A 198 -8.97 11.05 -19.83
CA ASN A 198 -9.80 9.87 -20.04
C ASN A 198 -8.94 8.60 -20.28
N PHE A 199 -8.20 8.15 -19.26
CA PHE A 199 -7.68 6.79 -19.15
C PHE A 199 -8.59 5.94 -18.25
N PHE A 200 -9.90 6.18 -18.38
CA PHE A 200 -10.91 5.25 -17.90
C PHE A 200 -10.95 4.09 -18.89
N CYS A 201 -10.26 3.02 -18.58
CA CYS A 201 -10.52 1.73 -19.21
C CYS A 201 -11.87 1.22 -18.67
N GLU A 202 -12.98 1.70 -19.23
CA GLU A 202 -14.28 1.05 -19.08
C GLU A 202 -14.17 -0.32 -19.74
N LEU A 203 -13.94 -1.38 -18.95
CA LEU A 203 -14.20 -2.75 -19.37
C LEU A 203 -15.72 -2.94 -19.48
N ARG A 204 -16.32 -2.38 -20.53
CA ARG A 204 -17.65 -2.74 -21.00
C ARG A 204 -17.52 -3.95 -21.91
N GLY A 205 -17.93 -5.11 -21.42
CA GLY A 205 -18.21 -6.28 -22.24
C GLY A 205 -17.26 -7.45 -22.08
N LEU A 206 -17.29 -8.09 -20.91
CA LEU A 206 -17.21 -9.55 -20.75
C LEU A 206 -18.20 -9.95 -19.64
#